data_AF-A0A442NGE0-F1
#
_entry.id   AF-A0A442NGE0-F1
#
_cell.length_a   1.000
_cell.length_b   1.000
_cell.length_c   1.000
_cell.angle_alpha   90.00
_cell.angle_beta   90.00
_cell.angle_gamma   90.00
#
_symmetry.space_group_name_H-M   'P 1'
#
loop_
_entity.id
_entity.type
_entity.pdbx_description
1 polymer ?
#
loop_
_entity_poly.entity_id
_entity_poly.type
_entity_poly.pdbx_seq_one_letter_code
_entity_poly.pdbx_strand_id
1 'polypeptide(L)'
;MYLKGLIFVTFLAGMALPALAQDQYVRPLRPGEDGSARIQSSISMTLPVKDDEDAAAQQQAALRSFYKVAAVSCAMVAETVADTCEITGMTTNVNARDRNVGGYGGSQVTVTGQITMKVKFKASLNRTAQ
;
A
#
# COMPACT_ATOMS: atom_id res chain seq x y z
N MET A 1 23.26 28.73 49.41
CA MET A 1 22.82 28.97 48.01
C MET A 1 22.93 27.66 47.22
N TYR A 2 22.06 26.68 47.50
CA TYR A 2 21.89 25.44 46.70
C TYR A 2 20.48 24.89 46.96
N LEU A 3 19.46 25.65 46.54
CA LEU A 3 18.06 25.26 46.56
C LEU A 3 17.49 25.50 45.16
N LYS A 4 17.99 24.74 44.19
CA LYS A 4 17.61 24.86 42.78
C LYS A 4 18.00 23.60 41.99
N GLY A 5 17.78 22.43 42.60
CA GLY A 5 18.25 21.15 42.03
C GLY A 5 17.21 20.03 42.00
N LEU A 6 15.92 20.30 42.23
CA LEU A 6 14.93 19.25 42.47
C LEU A 6 13.58 19.43 41.75
N ILE A 7 13.55 20.11 40.60
CA ILE A 7 12.30 20.28 39.81
C ILE A 7 12.54 20.00 38.31
N PHE A 8 13.35 19.00 37.96
CA PHE A 8 13.61 18.69 36.54
C PHE A 8 13.73 17.19 36.22
N VAL A 9 13.16 16.30 37.04
CA VAL A 9 13.32 14.83 36.84
C VAL A 9 11.98 14.06 36.71
N THR A 10 10.83 14.73 36.63
CA THR A 10 9.54 14.01 36.70
C THR A 10 8.52 14.47 35.66
N PHE A 11 8.91 14.57 34.38
CA PHE A 11 7.92 14.74 33.30
C PHE A 11 8.39 14.17 31.95
N LEU A 12 8.81 12.90 31.91
CA LEU A 12 9.15 12.20 30.66
C LEU A 12 8.73 10.72 30.69
N ALA A 13 7.58 10.43 31.30
CA ALA A 13 6.96 9.11 31.29
C ALA A 13 5.49 9.28 30.89
N GLY A 14 5.21 9.29 29.59
CA GLY A 14 3.82 9.48 29.14
C GLY A 14 3.58 9.58 27.65
N MET A 15 4.35 8.91 26.79
CA MET A 15 3.97 8.74 25.38
C MET A 15 4.43 7.38 24.85
N ALA A 16 3.97 6.31 25.47
CA ALA A 16 3.93 4.98 24.86
C ALA A 16 2.47 4.50 24.90
N LEU A 17 1.58 5.28 24.29
CA LEU A 17 0.28 4.74 23.91
C LEU A 17 0.55 3.80 22.74
N PRO A 18 0.21 2.50 22.83
CA PRO A 18 0.20 1.68 21.64
C PRO A 18 -0.81 2.34 20.69
N ALA A 19 -0.38 2.65 19.48
CA ALA A 19 -1.25 3.16 18.43
C ALA A 19 -2.20 2.05 17.96
N LEU A 20 -3.09 1.58 18.84
CA LEU A 20 -4.22 0.72 18.53
C LEU A 20 -5.37 1.60 18.03
N ALA A 21 -5.13 2.30 16.93
CA ALA A 21 -6.15 3.10 16.25
C ALA A 21 -6.05 2.97 14.73
N GLN A 22 -5.40 1.91 14.23
CA GLN A 22 -5.84 1.35 12.96
C GLN A 22 -7.10 0.54 13.26
N ASP A 23 -8.20 1.26 13.52
CA ASP A 23 -9.54 0.74 13.29
C ASP A 23 -9.60 0.49 11.79
N GLN A 24 -9.09 -0.67 11.41
CA GLN A 24 -9.25 -1.24 10.09
C GLN A 24 -10.76 -1.35 9.99
N TYR A 25 -11.40 -0.35 9.36
CA TYR A 25 -12.83 -0.32 9.08
C TYR A 25 -13.12 -1.58 8.25
N VAL A 26 -13.32 -2.71 8.94
CA VAL A 26 -13.88 -3.93 8.39
C VAL A 26 -15.33 -3.55 8.17
N ARG A 27 -15.58 -2.95 7.01
CA ARG A 27 -16.92 -2.63 6.57
C ARG A 27 -17.78 -3.88 6.79
N PRO A 28 -18.87 -3.79 7.57
CA PRO A 28 -19.73 -4.96 7.79
C PRO A 28 -20.09 -5.57 6.45
N LEU A 29 -19.82 -6.87 6.27
CA LEU A 29 -20.23 -7.61 5.08
C LEU A 29 -21.71 -7.34 4.88
N ARG A 30 -22.08 -6.70 3.76
CA ARG A 30 -23.50 -6.51 3.45
C ARG A 30 -24.10 -7.90 3.22
N PRO A 31 -25.24 -8.24 3.85
CA PRO A 31 -25.93 -9.49 3.57
C PRO A 31 -26.32 -9.49 2.09
N GLY A 32 -25.71 -10.38 1.28
CA GLY A 32 -25.88 -10.43 -0.18
C GLY A 32 -24.58 -10.42 -0.99
N GLU A 33 -23.40 -10.31 -0.35
CA GLU A 33 -22.15 -10.69 -1.02
C GLU A 33 -21.90 -12.18 -0.82
N ASP A 34 -22.20 -12.96 -1.87
CA ASP A 34 -22.07 -14.41 -1.92
C ASP A 34 -20.64 -14.88 -1.59
N GLY A 35 -20.35 -15.10 -0.30
CA GLY A 35 -19.11 -15.73 0.19
C GLY A 35 -17.80 -15.11 -0.30
N SER A 36 -17.83 -13.87 -0.81
CA SER A 36 -16.69 -13.23 -1.44
C SER A 36 -16.11 -12.16 -0.53
N ALA A 37 -14.85 -12.32 -0.12
CA ALA A 37 -14.14 -11.35 0.69
C ALA A 37 -13.46 -10.28 -0.19
N ARG A 38 -13.06 -9.17 0.43
CA ARG A 38 -12.27 -8.12 -0.23
C ARG A 38 -10.84 -8.09 0.30
N ILE A 39 -9.87 -8.02 -0.60
CA ILE A 39 -8.46 -7.78 -0.28
C ILE A 39 -8.08 -6.43 -0.88
N GLN A 40 -7.51 -5.54 -0.05
CA GLN A 40 -6.95 -4.28 -0.50
C GLN A 40 -5.42 -4.36 -0.43
N SER A 41 -4.76 -4.12 -1.56
CA SER A 41 -3.30 -4.15 -1.68
C SER A 41 -2.79 -2.76 -2.08
N SER A 42 -1.89 -2.20 -1.29
CA SER A 42 -1.16 -0.97 -1.63
C SER A 42 0.21 -1.35 -2.20
N ILE A 43 0.56 -0.78 -3.36
CA ILE A 43 1.81 -1.04 -4.04
C ILE A 43 2.45 0.30 -4.39
N SER A 44 3.74 0.45 -4.05
CA SER A 44 4.53 1.62 -4.43
C SER A 44 5.81 1.16 -5.09
N MET A 45 6.09 1.67 -6.28
CA MET A 45 7.30 1.36 -7.03
C MET A 45 7.95 2.64 -7.53
N THR A 46 9.28 2.66 -7.51
CA THR A 46 10.07 3.77 -8.03
C THR A 46 10.95 3.24 -9.15
N LEU A 47 10.85 3.88 -10.30
CA LEU A 47 11.60 3.52 -11.51
C LEU A 47 12.58 4.66 -11.80
N PRO A 48 13.87 4.34 -12.05
CA PRO A 48 14.82 5.34 -12.50
C PRO A 48 14.42 5.82 -13.91
N VAL A 49 14.50 7.14 -14.11
CA VAL A 49 14.24 7.80 -15.39
C VAL A 49 15.55 7.94 -16.14
N LYS A 50 15.50 7.74 -17.47
CA LYS A 50 16.59 8.12 -18.36
C LYS A 50 16.37 9.55 -18.82
N ASP A 51 17.40 10.39 -18.75
CA ASP A 51 17.26 11.82 -19.09
C ASP A 51 16.97 12.08 -20.59
N ASP A 52 17.14 11.07 -21.45
CA ASP A 52 16.99 11.16 -22.91
C ASP A 52 15.58 10.80 -23.44
N GLU A 53 14.65 10.42 -22.56
CA GLU A 53 13.30 9.99 -22.94
C GLU A 53 12.23 10.98 -22.48
N ASP A 54 11.15 11.07 -23.26
CA ASP A 54 10.00 11.92 -22.95
C ASP A 54 9.36 11.54 -21.60
N ALA A 55 9.16 12.53 -20.73
CA ALA A 55 8.64 12.32 -19.38
C ALA A 55 7.24 11.69 -19.38
N ALA A 56 6.39 11.98 -20.37
CA ALA A 56 5.07 11.36 -20.49
C ALA A 56 5.18 9.90 -20.95
N ALA A 57 6.11 9.59 -21.87
CA ALA A 57 6.39 8.22 -22.28
C ALA A 57 6.86 7.36 -21.09
N GLN A 58 7.68 7.91 -20.21
CA GLN A 58 8.17 7.21 -19.02
C GLN A 58 7.10 7.02 -17.95
N GLN A 59 6.26 8.03 -17.71
CA GLN A 59 5.11 7.88 -16.82
C GLN A 59 4.16 6.80 -17.34
N GLN A 60 3.93 6.75 -18.65
CA GLN A 60 3.10 5.72 -19.27
C GLN A 60 3.74 4.33 -19.15
N ALA A 61 5.05 4.21 -19.36
CA ALA A 61 5.79 2.96 -19.17
C ALA A 61 5.74 2.49 -17.71
N ALA A 62 5.91 3.41 -16.76
CA ALA A 62 5.78 3.15 -15.34
C ALA A 62 4.36 2.68 -14.99
N LEU A 63 3.32 3.35 -15.47
CA LEU A 63 1.94 2.89 -15.29
C LEU A 63 1.71 1.49 -15.86
N ARG A 64 2.16 1.20 -17.09
CA ARG A 64 2.03 -0.15 -17.66
C ARG A 64 2.69 -1.22 -16.80
N SER A 65 3.86 -0.92 -16.23
CA SER A 65 4.52 -1.82 -15.27
C SER A 65 3.66 -2.01 -14.01
N PHE A 66 2.99 -0.98 -13.53
CA PHE A 66 2.09 -1.07 -12.38
C PHE A 66 0.93 -2.01 -12.66
N TYR A 67 0.27 -1.85 -13.82
CA TYR A 67 -0.83 -2.69 -14.25
C TYR A 67 -0.41 -4.16 -14.37
N LYS A 68 0.81 -4.44 -14.84
CA LYS A 68 1.36 -5.80 -14.86
C LYS A 68 1.52 -6.37 -13.45
N VAL A 69 2.07 -5.59 -12.52
CA VAL A 69 2.20 -5.99 -11.11
C VAL A 69 0.83 -6.24 -10.48
N ALA A 70 -0.17 -5.42 -10.79
CA ALA A 70 -1.55 -5.59 -10.32
C ALA A 70 -2.19 -6.89 -10.83
N ALA A 71 -1.95 -7.25 -12.09
CA ALA A 71 -2.42 -8.53 -12.62
C ALA A 71 -1.75 -9.71 -11.89
N VAL A 72 -0.44 -9.62 -11.65
CA VAL A 72 0.32 -10.64 -10.91
C VAL A 72 -0.15 -10.74 -9.45
N SER A 73 -0.50 -9.64 -8.78
CA SER A 73 -0.98 -9.69 -7.40
C SER A 73 -2.28 -10.48 -7.26
N CYS A 74 -3.18 -10.36 -8.23
CA CYS A 74 -4.43 -11.13 -8.23
C CYS A 74 -4.18 -12.62 -8.52
N ALA A 75 -3.26 -12.94 -9.43
CA ALA A 75 -2.82 -14.31 -9.67
C ALA A 75 -2.21 -14.95 -8.42
N MET A 76 -1.32 -14.24 -7.72
CA MET A 76 -0.71 -14.70 -6.47
C MET A 76 -1.76 -14.98 -5.39
N VAL A 77 -2.77 -14.12 -5.26
CA VAL A 77 -3.87 -14.31 -4.32
C VAL A 77 -4.71 -15.55 -4.68
N ALA A 78 -4.96 -15.80 -5.96
CA ALA A 78 -5.66 -17.00 -6.43
C ALA A 78 -4.83 -18.29 -6.26
N GLU A 79 -3.51 -18.23 -6.33
CA GLU A 79 -2.67 -19.40 -6.08
C GLU A 79 -2.60 -19.74 -4.59
N THR A 80 -2.52 -18.72 -3.75
CA THR A 80 -2.23 -18.89 -2.31
C THR A 80 -3.47 -19.09 -1.44
N VAL A 81 -4.51 -18.28 -1.63
CA VAL A 81 -5.61 -18.18 -0.65
C VAL A 81 -7.01 -18.24 -1.27
N ALA A 82 -7.17 -17.97 -2.56
CA ALA A 82 -8.47 -17.89 -3.21
C ALA A 82 -8.67 -18.96 -4.30
N ASP A 83 -9.90 -19.30 -4.65
CA ASP A 83 -10.22 -20.05 -5.87
C ASP A 83 -10.48 -19.11 -7.04
N THR A 84 -10.95 -17.90 -6.75
CA THR A 84 -11.13 -16.84 -7.74
C THR A 84 -10.65 -15.51 -7.18
N CYS A 85 -9.94 -14.73 -7.98
CA CYS A 85 -9.60 -13.34 -7.69
C CYS A 85 -10.07 -12.44 -8.85
N GLU A 86 -10.77 -11.37 -8.51
CA GLU A 86 -11.27 -10.36 -9.45
C GLU A 86 -10.87 -8.97 -8.96
N ILE A 87 -10.22 -8.16 -9.81
CA ILE A 87 -9.90 -6.77 -9.47
C ILE A 87 -11.17 -5.93 -9.66
N THR A 88 -11.71 -5.40 -8.58
CA THR A 88 -12.96 -4.61 -8.58
C THR A 88 -12.74 -3.10 -8.54
N GLY A 89 -11.52 -2.67 -8.22
CA GLY A 89 -11.16 -1.25 -8.28
C GLY A 89 -9.65 -1.07 -8.21
N MET A 90 -9.16 0.00 -8.82
CA MET A 90 -7.76 0.36 -8.75
C MET A 90 -7.59 1.87 -8.84
N THR A 91 -6.74 2.41 -7.97
CA THR A 91 -6.34 3.81 -7.99
C THR A 91 -4.82 3.89 -8.10
N THR A 92 -4.32 4.79 -8.94
CA THR A 92 -2.88 4.97 -9.14
C THR A 92 -2.54 6.44 -9.15
N ASN A 93 -1.47 6.80 -8.48
CA ASN A 93 -0.88 8.12 -8.47
C ASN A 93 0.55 8.03 -8.98
N VAL A 94 0.91 8.88 -9.94
CA VAL A 94 2.25 8.95 -10.52
C VAL A 94 2.88 10.26 -10.07
N ASN A 95 4.08 10.18 -9.52
CA ASN A 95 4.88 11.33 -9.14
C ASN A 95 6.22 11.24 -9.87
N ALA A 96 6.38 12.06 -10.91
CA ALA A 96 7.66 12.26 -11.56
C ALA A 96 8.41 13.36 -10.77
N ARG A 97 9.41 12.95 -9.99
CA ARG A 97 10.29 13.91 -9.30
C ARG A 97 11.58 14.03 -10.09
N ASP A 98 11.75 15.18 -10.71
CA ASP A 98 13.04 15.58 -11.22
C ASP A 98 13.92 16.02 -10.03
N ARG A 99 14.89 15.18 -9.66
CA ARG A 99 15.84 15.46 -8.56
C ARG A 99 17.10 16.17 -9.06
N ASN A 100 17.12 16.72 -10.27
CA ASN A 100 18.27 17.43 -10.84
C ASN A 100 18.69 18.73 -10.10
N VAL A 101 18.06 19.13 -8.99
CA VAL A 101 18.42 20.34 -8.21
C VAL A 101 19.63 20.13 -7.26
N GLY A 102 20.40 19.03 -7.38
CA GLY A 102 21.52 18.78 -6.45
C GLY A 102 22.57 17.74 -6.85
N GLY A 103 22.64 17.35 -8.13
CA GLY A 103 23.84 16.72 -8.71
C GLY A 103 24.15 15.25 -8.39
N TYR A 104 23.30 14.49 -7.68
CA TYR A 104 23.62 13.07 -7.36
C TYR A 104 22.44 12.09 -7.37
N GLY A 105 21.23 12.54 -7.71
CA GLY A 105 20.06 11.68 -7.81
C GLY A 105 19.38 11.86 -9.15
N GLY A 106 19.56 10.92 -10.06
CA GLY A 106 18.86 10.91 -11.34
C GLY A 106 17.35 11.06 -11.15
N SER A 107 16.67 11.55 -12.19
CA SER A 107 15.22 11.70 -12.20
C SER A 107 14.55 10.35 -11.87
N GLN A 108 13.44 10.39 -11.13
CA GLN A 108 12.74 9.19 -10.67
C GLN A 108 11.23 9.36 -10.83
N VAL A 109 10.59 8.32 -11.36
CA VAL A 109 9.14 8.23 -11.42
C VAL A 109 8.69 7.22 -10.37
N THR A 110 7.94 7.72 -9.38
CA THR A 110 7.29 6.87 -8.38
C THR A 110 5.83 6.70 -8.76
N VAL A 111 5.38 5.45 -8.84
CA VAL A 111 3.97 5.10 -9.00
C VAL A 111 3.51 4.43 -7.72
N THR A 112 2.48 4.99 -7.10
CA THR A 112 1.81 4.42 -5.93
C THR A 112 0.38 4.13 -6.29
N GLY A 113 -0.12 2.94 -5.99
CA GLY A 113 -1.52 2.61 -6.23
C GLY A 113 -2.11 1.67 -5.21
N GLN A 114 -3.43 1.66 -5.15
CA GLN A 114 -4.21 0.75 -4.34
C GLN A 114 -5.08 -0.11 -5.26
N ILE A 115 -5.06 -1.41 -5.02
CA ILE A 115 -5.80 -2.42 -5.77
C ILE A 115 -6.83 -3.02 -4.81
N THR A 116 -8.10 -2.99 -5.20
CA THR A 116 -9.19 -3.63 -4.48
C THR A 116 -9.58 -4.89 -5.25
N MET A 117 -9.46 -6.04 -4.58
CA MET A 117 -9.75 -7.35 -5.14
C MET A 117 -10.93 -7.98 -4.41
N LYS A 118 -11.82 -8.61 -5.16
CA LYS A 118 -12.87 -9.48 -4.66
C LYS A 118 -12.39 -10.92 -4.84
N VAL A 119 -12.44 -11.70 -3.78
CA VAL A 119 -11.89 -13.06 -3.76
C VAL A 119 -12.90 -14.05 -3.18
N LYS A 120 -12.88 -15.28 -3.67
CA LYS A 120 -13.54 -16.42 -3.01
C LYS A 120 -12.44 -17.28 -2.41
N PHE A 121 -12.42 -17.41 -1.08
CA PHE A 121 -11.37 -18.19 -0.42
C PHE A 121 -11.51 -19.69 -0.72
N LYS A 122 -10.37 -20.38 -0.70
CA LYS A 122 -10.35 -21.84 -0.77
C LYS A 122 -11.15 -22.42 0.40
N ALA A 123 -11.89 -23.51 0.14
CA ALA A 123 -12.73 -24.16 1.15
C ALA A 123 -11.96 -24.57 2.43
N SER A 124 -10.66 -24.86 2.32
CA SER A 124 -9.79 -25.16 3.47
C SER A 124 -9.55 -23.96 4.40
N LEU A 125 -9.58 -22.74 3.87
CA LEU A 125 -9.36 -21.49 4.61
C LEU A 125 -10.67 -20.90 5.14
N ASN A 126 -11.80 -21.24 4.51
CA ASN A 126 -13.13 -20.83 4.97
C ASN A 126 -13.56 -21.54 6.29
N ARG A 127 -12.93 -22.67 6.62
CA ARG A 127 -13.30 -23.48 7.80
C ARG A 127 -12.75 -22.93 9.12
N THR A 128 -11.77 -22.04 9.09
CA THR A 128 -11.19 -21.38 10.28
C THR A 128 -11.97 -20.16 10.78
N ALA A 129 -13.08 -19.80 10.12
CA ALA A 129 -13.91 -18.64 10.47
C ALA A 129 -15.25 -19.03 11.14
N GLN A 130 -15.41 -20.28 11.57
CA GLN A 130 -16.64 -20.79 12.20
C GLN A 130 -16.40 -21.21 13.64
#